data_AF-A0A966PWJ3-F1
#
_entry.id   AF-A0A966PWJ3-F1
#
_cell.length_a   1.000
_cell.length_b   1.000
_cell.length_c   1.000
_cell.angle_alpha   90.00
_cell.angle_beta   90.00
_cell.angle_gamma   90.00
#
_symmetry.space_group_name_H-M   'P 1'
#
loop_
_entity.id
_entity.type
_entity.pdbx_description
1 polymer ?
#
loop_
_entity_poly.entity_id
_entity_poly.type
_entity_poly.pdbx_seq_one_letter_code
_entity_poly.pdbx_strand_id
1 'polypeptide(L)'
;MKRKMKVKMNNIPFEVIRIENKKAPLFLEVPVPPHCTPILVGHSKSNQLKWVDKPNSQGRVMTWGLKLSIEEVSKLCVDSIKNKGQTEGWEIEYIDENQAKLNMKELGVENVKRMGDMLIPTEHDILGTLVIFEDMIYPVIHNAIRAISFIG
;
A
#
# COMPACT_ATOMS: atom_id res chain seq x y z
N MET A 1 -2.53 17.22 -21.99
CA MET A 1 -1.49 16.21 -21.67
C MET A 1 -0.91 16.58 -20.30
N LYS A 2 -1.34 15.93 -19.20
CA LYS A 2 -0.91 16.30 -17.84
C LYS A 2 0.37 15.54 -17.46
N ARG A 3 1.43 16.27 -17.14
CA ARG A 3 2.72 15.71 -16.68
C ARG A 3 2.52 15.03 -15.32
N LYS A 4 2.70 13.72 -15.25
CA LYS A 4 2.92 13.00 -13.99
C LYS A 4 4.32 13.37 -13.50
N MET A 5 4.45 14.20 -12.47
CA MET A 5 5.74 14.37 -11.78
C MET A 5 5.95 13.19 -10.82
N LYS A 6 6.88 12.29 -11.16
CA LYS A 6 7.38 11.27 -10.24
C LYS A 6 8.38 11.93 -9.28
N VAL A 7 7.95 12.21 -8.06
CA VAL A 7 8.88 12.55 -6.96
C VAL A 7 9.65 11.28 -6.62
N LYS A 8 10.99 11.32 -6.67
CA LYS A 8 11.82 10.20 -6.20
C LYS A 8 11.78 10.15 -4.67
N MET A 9 10.83 9.41 -4.12
CA MET A 9 10.77 9.08 -2.70
C MET A 9 11.39 7.69 -2.50
N ASN A 10 12.71 7.63 -2.31
CA ASN A 10 13.43 6.35 -2.23
C ASN A 10 13.02 5.48 -1.01
N ASN A 11 12.25 6.02 -0.06
CA ASN A 11 11.88 5.37 1.20
C ASN A 11 10.39 5.03 1.32
N ILE A 12 9.61 5.22 0.26
CA ILE A 12 8.18 4.88 0.25
C ILE A 12 8.02 3.61 -0.61
N PRO A 13 7.44 2.52 -0.07
CA PRO A 13 7.28 1.27 -0.81
C PRO A 13 6.10 1.33 -1.80
N PHE A 14 5.16 2.26 -1.60
CA PHE A 14 3.92 2.39 -2.36
C PHE A 14 4.04 3.37 -3.53
N GLU A 15 3.21 3.19 -4.55
CA GLU A 15 3.06 4.20 -5.60
C GLU A 15 2.49 5.49 -5.01
N VAL A 16 3.03 6.66 -5.39
CA VAL A 16 2.50 7.96 -4.98
C VAL A 16 1.92 8.69 -6.19
N ILE A 17 0.62 8.99 -6.15
CA ILE A 17 -0.07 9.76 -7.18
C ILE A 17 -0.56 11.08 -6.60
N ARG A 18 0.02 12.19 -7.07
CA ARG A 18 -0.43 13.55 -6.72
C ARG A 18 -1.39 14.10 -7.78
N ILE A 19 -2.54 14.60 -7.34
CA ILE A 19 -3.57 15.17 -8.21
C ILE A 19 -3.65 16.68 -7.95
N GLU A 20 -3.10 17.47 -8.87
CA GLU A 20 -3.05 18.93 -8.77
C GLU A 20 -4.40 19.59 -9.12
N ASN A 21 -4.64 20.77 -8.53
CA ASN A 21 -5.76 21.67 -8.84
C ASN A 21 -7.15 21.08 -8.56
N LYS A 22 -7.28 20.26 -7.52
CA LYS A 22 -8.55 19.73 -7.04
C LYS A 22 -8.62 19.86 -5.52
N LYS A 23 -9.73 20.41 -5.03
CA LYS A 23 -10.08 20.43 -3.60
C LYS A 23 -10.04 19.01 -3.05
N ALA A 24 -9.45 18.82 -1.86
CA ALA A 24 -9.43 17.53 -1.20
C ALA A 24 -10.87 17.05 -0.86
N PRO A 25 -11.32 15.90 -1.40
CA PRO A 25 -12.60 15.33 -1.01
C PRO A 25 -12.52 14.69 0.38
N LEU A 26 -13.65 14.49 1.06
CA LEU A 26 -13.62 13.84 2.37
C LEU A 26 -13.17 12.37 2.28
N PHE A 27 -13.64 11.67 1.25
CA PHE A 27 -13.30 10.29 0.92
C PHE A 27 -13.25 10.11 -0.59
N LEU A 28 -12.62 9.02 -1.03
CA LEU A 28 -12.57 8.57 -2.41
C LEU A 28 -13.20 7.19 -2.51
N GLU A 29 -13.91 6.94 -3.61
CA GLU A 29 -14.22 5.58 -4.05
C GLU A 29 -13.34 5.20 -5.22
N VAL A 30 -12.48 4.21 -5.00
CA VAL A 30 -11.48 3.76 -5.97
C VAL A 30 -11.81 2.34 -6.46
N PRO A 31 -11.73 2.07 -7.77
CA PRO A 31 -11.76 0.69 -8.25
C PRO A 31 -10.52 -0.05 -7.76
N VAL A 32 -10.68 -1.33 -7.44
CA VAL A 32 -9.57 -2.21 -7.03
C VAL A 32 -9.54 -3.44 -7.92
N PRO A 33 -8.35 -3.96 -8.27
CA PRO A 33 -8.29 -5.15 -9.10
C PRO A 33 -8.88 -6.37 -8.35
N PRO A 34 -9.44 -7.35 -9.08
CA PRO A 34 -9.98 -8.56 -8.48
C PRO A 34 -8.87 -9.35 -7.77
N HIS A 35 -9.24 -10.14 -6.76
CA HIS A 35 -8.34 -11.00 -5.98
C HIS A 35 -7.22 -10.28 -5.20
N CYS A 36 -7.27 -8.95 -5.08
CA CYS A 36 -6.26 -8.16 -4.37
C CYS A 36 -6.59 -7.88 -2.89
N THR A 37 -7.57 -8.60 -2.36
CA THR A 37 -8.03 -8.53 -0.96
C THR A 37 -7.12 -9.34 -0.03
N PRO A 38 -6.97 -8.92 1.25
CA PRO A 38 -7.62 -7.77 1.87
C PRO A 38 -6.95 -6.44 1.48
N ILE A 39 -7.73 -5.35 1.55
CA ILE A 39 -7.31 -4.01 1.13
C ILE A 39 -7.22 -3.12 2.37
N LEU A 40 -6.14 -2.35 2.50
CA LEU A 40 -5.97 -1.39 3.59
C LEU A 40 -6.24 0.02 3.07
N VAL A 41 -7.16 0.70 3.74
CA VAL A 41 -7.66 2.03 3.36
C VAL A 41 -7.68 2.99 4.53
N GLY A 42 -7.83 4.29 4.25
CA GLY A 42 -8.06 5.29 5.28
C GLY A 42 -9.45 5.12 5.90
N HIS A 43 -9.53 5.29 7.22
CA HIS A 43 -10.76 5.15 7.99
C HIS A 43 -11.45 6.50 8.21
N SER A 44 -12.76 6.48 8.48
CA SER A 44 -13.54 7.70 8.74
C SER A 44 -13.14 8.43 10.03
N LYS A 45 -12.47 7.73 10.94
CA LYS A 45 -11.81 8.36 12.08
C LYS A 45 -10.45 8.90 11.62
N SER A 46 -10.19 10.16 11.94
CA SER A 46 -8.97 10.88 11.55
C SER A 46 -7.71 10.05 11.82
N ASN A 47 -6.81 10.00 10.83
CA ASN A 47 -5.48 9.42 10.94
C ASN A 47 -5.45 7.92 11.33
N GLN A 48 -6.52 7.18 11.05
CA GLN A 48 -6.60 5.73 11.24
C GLN A 48 -6.73 4.99 9.92
N LEU A 49 -6.25 3.75 9.90
CA LEU A 49 -6.41 2.82 8.79
C LEU A 49 -7.45 1.74 9.13
N LYS A 50 -8.04 1.14 8.10
CA LYS A 50 -8.98 0.03 8.21
C LYS A 50 -8.72 -1.00 7.13
N TRP A 51 -8.76 -2.27 7.51
CA TRP A 51 -8.79 -3.40 6.58
C TRP A 51 -10.21 -3.62 6.04
N VAL A 52 -10.28 -3.89 4.74
CA VAL A 52 -11.49 -4.21 3.99
C VAL A 52 -11.29 -5.54 3.31
N ASP A 53 -12.04 -6.56 3.73
CA ASP A 53 -11.87 -7.93 3.25
C ASP A 53 -12.43 -8.12 1.83
N LYS A 54 -13.42 -7.32 1.42
CA LYS A 54 -14.03 -7.39 0.09
C LYS A 54 -14.46 -5.99 -0.40
N PRO A 55 -14.24 -5.67 -1.69
CA PRO A 55 -14.82 -4.46 -2.28
C PRO A 55 -16.35 -4.54 -2.34
N ASN A 56 -17.00 -3.42 -2.66
CA ASN A 56 -18.43 -3.38 -2.91
C ASN A 56 -18.83 -4.15 -4.19
N SER A 57 -20.13 -4.23 -4.48
CA SER A 57 -20.68 -4.94 -5.65
C SER A 57 -20.18 -4.40 -7.00
N GLN A 58 -19.60 -3.19 -7.03
CA GLN A 58 -19.01 -2.58 -8.22
C GLN A 58 -17.49 -2.76 -8.30
N GLY A 59 -16.88 -3.54 -7.39
CA GLY A 59 -15.43 -3.73 -7.34
C GLY A 59 -14.67 -2.49 -6.86
N ARG A 60 -15.29 -1.67 -6.00
CA ARG A 60 -14.71 -0.43 -5.47
C ARG A 60 -14.54 -0.50 -3.95
N VAL A 61 -13.57 0.25 -3.44
CA VAL A 61 -13.39 0.49 -2.00
C VAL A 61 -13.45 1.98 -1.70
N MET A 62 -14.02 2.33 -0.54
CA MET A 62 -14.03 3.69 -0.02
C MET A 62 -12.81 3.89 0.89
N THR A 63 -12.06 4.97 0.66
CA THR A 63 -10.90 5.36 1.47
C THR A 63 -11.04 6.82 1.93
N TRP A 64 -10.78 7.08 3.21
CA TRP A 64 -10.85 8.42 3.78
C TRP A 64 -9.48 9.10 3.75
N GLY A 65 -9.49 10.43 3.62
CA GLY A 65 -8.26 11.21 3.60
C GLY A 65 -7.65 11.33 4.99
N LEU A 66 -6.34 11.12 5.08
CA LEU A 66 -5.52 11.27 6.28
C LEU A 66 -4.75 12.59 6.19
N LYS A 67 -4.70 13.32 7.30
CA LYS A 67 -3.98 14.59 7.40
C LYS A 67 -2.66 14.38 8.14
N LEU A 68 -1.73 13.75 7.44
CA LEU A 68 -0.39 13.34 7.90
C LEU A 68 0.60 13.53 6.74
N SER A 69 1.90 13.49 7.04
CA SER A 69 2.94 13.40 6.01
C SER A 69 2.90 12.05 5.27
N ILE A 70 3.49 12.00 4.08
CA ILE A 70 3.55 10.77 3.27
C ILE A 70 4.34 9.68 4.00
N GLU A 71 5.40 10.08 4.69
CA GLU A 71 6.25 9.22 5.50
C GLU A 71 5.48 8.60 6.67
N GLU A 72 4.67 9.40 7.37
CA GLU A 72 3.81 8.92 8.45
C GLU A 72 2.73 7.95 7.94
N VAL A 73 2.04 8.28 6.84
CA VAL A 73 1.04 7.37 6.26
C VAL A 73 1.68 6.08 5.77
N SER A 74 2.83 6.17 5.09
CA SER A 74 3.57 5.00 4.63
C SER A 74 3.96 4.11 5.80
N LYS A 75 4.46 4.68 6.89
CA LYS A 75 4.79 3.93 8.11
C LYS A 75 3.56 3.26 8.70
N LEU A 76 2.45 3.98 8.86
CA LEU A 76 1.19 3.40 9.36
C LEU A 76 0.72 2.23 8.49
N CYS A 77 0.85 2.33 7.17
CA CYS A 77 0.50 1.25 6.25
C CYS A 77 1.39 0.03 6.46
N VAL A 78 2.72 0.20 6.48
CA VAL A 78 3.68 -0.89 6.72
C VAL A 78 3.45 -1.56 8.07
N ASP A 79 3.29 -0.78 9.14
CA ASP A 79 3.02 -1.30 10.48
C ASP A 79 1.71 -2.10 10.52
N SER A 80 0.66 -1.63 9.84
CA SER A 80 -0.62 -2.34 9.76
C SER A 80 -0.52 -3.66 8.98
N ILE A 81 0.26 -3.68 7.90
CA ILE A 81 0.55 -4.88 7.11
C ILE A 81 1.31 -5.90 7.96
N LYS A 82 2.37 -5.46 8.65
CA LYS A 82 3.15 -6.31 9.56
C LYS A 82 2.24 -6.92 10.63
N ASN A 83 1.49 -6.09 11.35
CA ASN A 83 0.60 -6.55 12.42
C ASN A 83 -0.48 -7.54 11.93
N LYS A 84 -1.13 -7.27 10.79
CA LYS A 84 -2.13 -8.18 10.23
C LYS A 84 -1.48 -9.49 9.77
N GLY A 85 -0.30 -9.40 9.16
CA GLY A 85 0.50 -10.54 8.76
C GLY A 85 0.83 -11.50 9.89
N GLN A 86 1.26 -10.96 11.04
CA GLN A 86 1.53 -11.72 12.25
C GLN A 86 0.25 -12.34 12.82
N THR A 87 -0.85 -11.56 12.86
CA THR A 87 -2.12 -12.02 13.44
C THR A 87 -2.78 -13.10 12.59
N GLU A 88 -2.66 -13.04 11.27
CA GLU A 88 -3.31 -13.97 10.32
C GLU A 88 -2.38 -15.04 9.76
N GLY A 89 -1.11 -15.07 10.18
CA GLY A 89 -0.17 -16.10 9.76
C GLY A 89 0.19 -16.05 8.28
N TRP A 90 0.35 -14.86 7.70
CA TRP A 90 0.70 -14.65 6.28
C TRP A 90 2.14 -15.07 5.93
N GLU A 91 2.86 -15.77 6.83
CA GLU A 91 4.25 -16.20 6.65
C GLU A 91 5.22 -15.05 6.31
N ILE A 92 4.90 -13.84 6.77
CA ILE A 92 5.69 -12.63 6.49
C ILE A 92 6.85 -12.42 7.49
N GLU A 93 7.13 -13.37 8.36
CA GLU A 93 8.07 -13.20 9.47
C GLU A 93 9.47 -13.77 9.17
N TYR A 94 10.47 -12.89 9.26
CA TYR A 94 11.90 -13.18 9.49
C TYR A 94 12.46 -14.37 8.71
N ILE A 95 12.08 -14.47 7.44
CA ILE A 95 12.70 -15.39 6.49
C ILE A 95 14.03 -14.79 6.00
N ASP A 96 14.97 -15.65 5.66
CA ASP A 96 16.21 -15.20 5.03
C ASP A 96 15.89 -14.51 3.69
N GLU A 97 16.77 -13.60 3.26
CA GLU A 97 16.53 -12.81 2.06
C GLU A 97 16.38 -13.68 0.79
N ASN A 98 17.00 -14.87 0.74
CA ASN A 98 16.87 -15.77 -0.41
C ASN A 98 15.50 -16.46 -0.43
N GLN A 99 15.01 -16.91 0.72
CA GLN A 99 13.65 -17.46 0.85
C GLN A 99 12.59 -16.39 0.54
N ALA A 100 12.78 -15.14 0.99
CA ALA A 100 11.90 -14.03 0.61
C ALA A 100 11.83 -13.82 -0.90
N LYS A 101 12.99 -13.86 -1.59
CA LYS A 101 13.05 -13.79 -3.05
C LYS A 101 12.34 -14.95 -3.73
N LEU A 102 12.48 -16.17 -3.20
CA LEU A 102 11.81 -17.36 -3.73
C LEU A 102 10.29 -17.23 -3.61
N ASN A 103 9.77 -16.90 -2.43
CA ASN A 103 8.33 -16.72 -2.20
C ASN A 103 7.74 -15.65 -3.12
N MET A 104 8.42 -14.51 -3.26
CA MET A 104 7.99 -13.44 -4.18
C MET A 104 7.95 -13.91 -5.64
N LYS A 105 8.95 -14.68 -6.07
CA LYS A 105 9.01 -15.25 -7.42
C LYS A 105 7.87 -16.23 -7.68
N GLU A 106 7.54 -17.09 -6.71
CA GLU A 106 6.40 -18.01 -6.80
C GLU A 106 5.06 -17.27 -6.94
N LEU A 107 4.98 -16.05 -6.42
CA LEU A 107 3.83 -15.16 -6.55
C LEU A 107 3.86 -14.31 -7.84
N GLY A 108 4.83 -14.53 -8.71
CA GLY A 108 4.98 -13.84 -9.99
C GLY A 108 5.68 -12.48 -9.90
N VAL A 109 6.31 -12.14 -8.76
CA VAL A 109 7.10 -10.92 -8.60
C VAL A 109 8.56 -11.22 -8.93
N GLU A 110 8.99 -10.86 -10.14
CA GLU A 110 10.34 -11.18 -10.62
C GLU A 110 11.42 -10.23 -10.08
N ASN A 111 11.10 -8.94 -9.99
CA ASN A 111 12.05 -7.89 -9.65
C ASN A 111 11.74 -7.31 -8.28
N VAL A 112 12.68 -7.48 -7.36
CA VAL A 112 12.54 -7.07 -5.96
C VAL A 112 13.72 -6.22 -5.53
N LYS A 113 13.50 -5.36 -4.54
CA LYS A 113 14.52 -4.53 -3.90
C LYS A 113 14.38 -4.61 -2.39
N ARG A 114 15.51 -4.49 -1.70
CA ARG A 114 15.55 -4.34 -0.25
C ARG A 114 15.29 -2.90 0.14
N MET A 115 14.43 -2.70 1.15
CA MET A 115 14.15 -1.41 1.77
C MET A 115 14.11 -1.61 3.28
N GLY A 116 15.22 -1.33 3.96
CA GLY A 116 15.35 -1.61 5.40
C GLY A 116 15.28 -3.11 5.71
N ASP A 117 14.34 -3.48 6.57
CA ASP A 117 13.96 -4.85 6.94
C ASP A 117 12.90 -5.46 6.01
N MET A 118 12.62 -4.84 4.86
CA MET A 118 11.65 -5.32 3.89
C MET A 118 12.32 -5.72 2.57
N LEU A 119 11.77 -6.76 1.96
CA LEU A 119 11.89 -7.03 0.53
C LEU A 119 10.57 -6.66 -0.13
N ILE A 120 10.61 -5.90 -1.23
CA ILE A 120 9.41 -5.43 -1.95
C ILE A 120 9.65 -5.44 -3.47
N PRO A 121 8.60 -5.49 -4.30
CA PRO A 121 8.72 -5.29 -5.74
C PRO A 121 9.38 -3.97 -6.10
N THR A 122 10.11 -3.96 -7.22
CA THR A 122 10.58 -2.71 -7.82
C THR A 122 9.44 -1.88 -8.40
N GLU A 123 8.34 -2.54 -8.79
CA GLU A 123 7.10 -1.96 -9.30
C GLU A 123 6.15 -1.64 -8.13
N HIS A 124 6.13 -0.37 -7.71
CA HIS A 124 5.45 0.04 -6.46
C HIS A 124 3.93 -0.06 -6.51
N ASP A 125 3.36 -0.01 -7.71
CA ASP A 125 1.93 -0.17 -7.96
C ASP A 125 1.42 -1.55 -7.58
N ILE A 126 2.28 -2.58 -7.52
CA ILE A 126 1.91 -3.91 -7.03
C ILE A 126 1.42 -3.86 -5.58
N LEU A 127 1.99 -2.98 -4.75
CA LEU A 127 1.62 -2.80 -3.35
C LEU A 127 0.39 -1.92 -3.14
N GLY A 128 0.00 -1.17 -4.18
CA GLY A 128 -1.04 -0.18 -4.13
C GLY A 128 -0.50 1.25 -4.04
N THR A 129 -1.40 2.18 -3.75
CA THR A 129 -1.20 3.59 -4.06
C THR A 129 -1.57 4.50 -2.89
N LEU A 130 -0.75 5.52 -2.67
CA LEU A 130 -1.06 6.70 -1.87
C LEU A 130 -1.50 7.82 -2.83
N VAL A 131 -2.81 8.09 -2.86
CA VAL A 131 -3.37 9.18 -3.67
C VAL A 131 -3.35 10.46 -2.85
N ILE A 132 -2.91 11.57 -3.44
CA ILE A 132 -2.76 12.86 -2.75
C ILE A 132 -3.58 13.93 -3.43
N PHE A 133 -4.45 14.58 -2.65
CA PHE A 133 -5.14 15.81 -3.01
C PHE A 133 -4.78 16.88 -1.97
N GLU A 134 -4.21 18.00 -2.42
CA GLU A 134 -3.75 19.07 -1.52
C GLU A 134 -2.81 18.54 -0.41
N ASP A 135 -3.24 18.61 0.86
CA ASP A 135 -2.55 18.13 2.06
C ASP A 135 -3.13 16.80 2.61
N MET A 136 -4.05 16.17 1.88
CA MET A 136 -4.73 14.94 2.28
C MET A 136 -4.23 13.74 1.50
N ILE A 137 -4.01 12.62 2.21
CA ILE A 137 -3.48 11.37 1.66
C ILE A 137 -4.52 10.26 1.81
N TYR A 138 -4.85 9.58 0.72
CA TYR A 138 -5.85 8.53 0.65
C TYR A 138 -5.14 7.21 0.33
N PRO A 139 -4.82 6.38 1.33
CA PRO A 139 -4.14 5.12 1.11
C PRO A 139 -5.12 4.10 0.52
N VAL A 140 -4.63 3.35 -0.46
CA VAL A 140 -5.31 2.21 -1.09
C VAL A 140 -4.26 1.13 -1.32
N ILE A 141 -3.99 0.36 -0.28
CA ILE A 141 -2.93 -0.65 -0.30
C ILE A 141 -3.57 -2.01 -0.54
N HIS A 142 -3.05 -2.75 -1.51
CA HIS A 142 -3.58 -4.02 -1.96
C HIS A 142 -2.46 -5.02 -2.22
N ASN A 143 -2.76 -6.32 -2.27
CA ASN A 143 -1.75 -7.38 -2.45
C ASN A 143 -0.60 -7.38 -1.43
N ALA A 144 -0.76 -6.71 -0.28
CA ALA A 144 0.30 -6.60 0.72
C ALA A 144 0.83 -7.98 1.17
N ILE A 145 -0.06 -8.96 1.31
CA ILE A 145 0.27 -10.36 1.62
C ILE A 145 1.22 -11.02 0.60
N ARG A 146 1.11 -10.64 -0.67
CA ARG A 146 1.84 -11.30 -1.77
C ARG A 146 3.12 -10.58 -2.18
N ALA A 147 3.30 -9.36 -1.70
CA ALA A 147 4.25 -8.45 -2.31
C ALA A 147 5.11 -7.69 -1.29
N ILE A 148 4.90 -7.86 0.02
CA ILE A 148 5.85 -7.38 1.03
C ILE A 148 6.29 -8.57 1.86
N SER A 149 7.61 -8.77 2.00
CA SER A 149 8.18 -9.75 2.92
C SER A 149 9.07 -9.02 3.91
N PHE A 150 8.95 -9.32 5.21
CA PHE A 150 9.85 -8.78 6.23
C PHE A 150 10.99 -9.79 6.47
N ILE A 151 12.22 -9.30 6.37
CA ILE A 151 13.45 -10.11 6.47
C ILE A 151 14.11 -9.88 7.83
N GLY A 152 14.72 -10.96 8.34
CA GLY A 152 15.28 -11.07 9.69
C GLY A 152 16.78 -11.23 9.75
#